data_AF-A0A4V5ZZA5-F1
#
_entry.id   AF-A0A4V5ZZA5-F1
#
_cell.length_a   1.000
_cell.length_b   1.000
_cell.length_c   1.000
_cell.angle_alpha   90.00
_cell.angle_beta   90.00
_cell.angle_gamma   90.00
#
_symmetry.space_group_name_H-M   'P 1'
#
loop_
_entity.id
_entity.type
_entity.pdbx_description
1 polymer ?
#
loop_
_entity_poly.entity_id
_entity_poly.type
_entity_poly.pdbx_seq_one_letter_code
_entity_poly.pdbx_strand_id
1 'polypeptide(L)'
;MWQLHGLILVVLVGTTVANCVDSDPTGCALHGAAQCTDPTWGPLMKTNCQKTCGTCGCVDLDPAGCAAHSKTDCTNSIWATLMQANCKKTCGLCGRVCDDADPAGCADHGVTQCNDPMWGPLMKQHCRKTCGICGCIDLDPVGCAAHGKADCTDATWGPLLEANCKKTCGLC
;
A
#
# COMPACT_ATOMS: atom_id res chain seq x y z
N MET A 1 -62.22 16.50 -4.95
CA MET A 1 -60.99 15.99 -5.58
C MET A 1 -59.82 16.68 -4.91
N TRP A 2 -59.12 16.03 -3.97
CA TRP A 2 -57.94 16.59 -3.32
C TRP A 2 -56.86 15.50 -3.33
N GLN A 3 -55.76 15.77 -4.05
CA GLN A 3 -54.68 14.81 -4.26
C GLN A 3 -53.70 14.80 -3.08
N LEU A 4 -53.47 13.61 -2.53
CA LEU A 4 -52.42 13.32 -1.55
C LEU A 4 -51.06 13.29 -2.26
N HIS A 5 -50.20 14.27 -1.99
CA HIS A 5 -48.80 14.20 -2.38
C HIS A 5 -48.04 13.38 -1.34
N GLY A 6 -47.64 12.17 -1.71
CA GLY A 6 -46.81 11.29 -0.90
C GLY A 6 -45.43 11.90 -0.71
N LEU A 7 -45.09 12.24 0.54
CA LEU A 7 -43.73 12.56 0.93
C LEU A 7 -42.94 11.24 0.97
N ILE A 8 -42.19 10.96 -0.10
CA ILE A 8 -41.19 9.88 -0.08
C ILE A 8 -40.06 10.36 0.82
N LEU A 9 -40.00 9.79 2.03
CA LEU A 9 -38.86 9.92 2.93
C LEU A 9 -37.70 9.14 2.28
N VAL A 10 -36.87 9.82 1.51
CA VAL A 10 -35.57 9.28 1.08
C VAL A 10 -34.71 9.20 2.33
N VAL A 11 -34.71 8.04 2.98
CA VAL A 11 -33.71 7.71 4.00
C VAL A 11 -32.38 7.62 3.25
N LEU A 12 -31.62 8.71 3.28
CA LEU A 12 -30.20 8.71 2.96
C LEU A 12 -29.55 7.76 3.95
N VAL A 13 -29.33 6.50 3.54
CA VAL A 13 -28.45 5.58 4.24
C VAL A 13 -27.05 6.13 4.04
N GLY A 14 -26.67 7.07 4.91
CA GLY A 14 -25.29 7.47 5.07
C GLY A 14 -24.53 6.23 5.51
N THR A 15 -23.79 5.63 4.60
CA THR A 15 -22.76 4.65 4.93
C THR A 15 -21.75 5.38 5.80
N THR A 16 -21.89 5.28 7.12
CA THR A 16 -20.79 5.59 8.01
C THR A 16 -19.68 4.63 7.61
N VAL A 17 -18.65 5.15 6.95
CA VAL A 17 -17.38 4.45 6.83
C VAL A 17 -17.05 4.08 8.27
N ALA A 18 -17.08 2.78 8.60
CA ALA A 18 -16.73 2.32 9.93
C ALA A 18 -15.39 2.98 10.27
N ASN A 19 -15.37 3.79 11.34
CA ASN A 19 -14.17 4.54 11.71
C ASN A 19 -13.04 3.52 11.83
N CYS A 20 -12.08 3.56 10.90
CA CYS A 20 -11.01 2.58 10.90
C CYS A 20 -10.12 2.83 12.11
N VAL A 21 -10.09 1.86 13.01
CA VAL A 21 -9.36 1.93 14.27
C VAL A 21 -8.57 0.64 14.46
N ASP A 22 -7.52 0.75 15.27
CA ASP A 22 -6.87 -0.43 15.81
C ASP A 22 -7.79 -1.04 16.87
N SER A 23 -8.10 -2.33 16.71
CA SER A 23 -8.90 -3.10 17.67
C SER A 23 -8.10 -3.45 18.93
N ASP A 24 -6.75 -3.45 18.83
CA ASP A 24 -5.83 -3.56 19.98
C ASP A 24 -4.84 -2.38 20.03
N PRO A 25 -5.29 -1.16 20.40
CA PRO A 25 -4.43 0.03 20.35
C PRO A 25 -3.12 -0.12 21.14
N THR A 26 -3.14 -0.85 22.26
CA THR A 26 -1.96 -1.07 23.11
C THR A 26 -0.95 -1.97 22.42
N GLY A 27 -1.38 -3.13 21.91
CA GLY A 27 -0.51 -4.03 21.16
C GLY A 27 0.03 -3.39 19.88
N CYS A 28 -0.82 -2.67 19.16
CA CYS A 28 -0.43 -1.99 17.92
C CYS A 28 0.59 -0.87 18.17
N ALA A 29 0.48 -0.12 19.28
CA ALA A 29 1.47 0.89 19.66
C ALA A 29 2.81 0.27 20.08
N LEU A 30 2.80 -0.87 20.77
CA LEU A 30 4.01 -1.56 21.22
C LEU A 30 4.83 -2.14 20.06
N HIS A 31 4.14 -2.72 19.07
CA HIS A 31 4.77 -3.44 17.96
C HIS A 31 4.96 -2.59 16.70
N GLY A 32 4.09 -1.60 16.50
CA GLY A 32 4.17 -0.62 15.41
C GLY A 32 3.98 -1.22 14.01
N ALA A 33 4.09 -0.35 13.00
CA ALA A 33 3.87 -0.70 11.60
C ALA A 33 4.89 -1.70 11.03
N ALA A 34 6.07 -1.82 11.64
CA ALA A 34 7.12 -2.74 11.19
C ALA A 34 6.67 -4.21 11.22
N GLN A 35 5.83 -4.57 12.20
CA GLN A 35 5.32 -5.94 12.34
C GLN A 35 4.23 -6.28 11.33
N CYS A 36 3.69 -5.30 10.60
CA CYS A 36 2.67 -5.53 9.57
C CYS A 36 3.22 -6.28 8.35
N THR A 37 4.54 -6.30 8.15
CA THR A 37 5.20 -7.05 7.06
C THR A 37 5.87 -8.34 7.54
N ASP A 38 5.85 -8.62 8.84
CA ASP A 38 6.42 -9.84 9.40
C ASP A 38 5.64 -11.09 8.91
N PRO A 39 6.30 -12.17 8.48
CA PRO A 39 5.61 -13.35 7.96
C PRO A 39 4.81 -14.12 9.02
N THR A 40 5.19 -14.00 10.30
CA THR A 40 4.53 -14.68 11.43
C THR A 40 3.45 -13.79 12.04
N TRP A 41 3.78 -12.53 12.35
CA TRP A 41 2.91 -11.60 13.06
C TRP A 41 2.09 -10.69 12.14
N GLY A 42 2.52 -10.49 10.89
CA GLY A 42 1.86 -9.62 9.92
C GLY A 42 0.37 -9.92 9.71
N PRO A 43 -0.08 -11.17 9.58
CA PRO A 43 -1.51 -11.48 9.47
C PRO A 43 -2.32 -11.03 10.69
N LEU A 44 -1.78 -11.24 11.90
CA LEU A 44 -2.42 -10.81 13.15
C LEU A 44 -2.45 -9.28 13.23
N MET A 45 -1.32 -8.64 12.95
CA MET A 45 -1.18 -7.18 12.93
C MET A 45 -2.15 -6.55 11.92
N LYS A 46 -2.24 -7.05 10.69
CA LYS A 46 -3.19 -6.51 9.68
C LYS A 46 -4.66 -6.68 10.08
N THR A 47 -4.96 -7.66 10.92
CA THR A 47 -6.32 -7.96 11.40
C THR A 47 -6.71 -7.04 12.55
N ASN A 48 -5.84 -6.90 13.56
CA ASN A 48 -6.12 -6.17 14.81
C ASN A 48 -5.66 -4.71 14.78
N CYS A 49 -4.70 -4.39 13.92
CA CYS A 49 -4.03 -3.09 13.84
C CYS A 49 -4.29 -2.45 12.47
N GLN A 50 -5.56 -2.33 12.07
CA GLN A 50 -5.90 -1.91 10.72
C GLN A 50 -5.42 -0.51 10.37
N LYS A 51 -5.40 0.40 11.37
CA LYS A 51 -4.91 1.76 11.21
C LYS A 51 -3.39 1.77 11.22
N THR A 52 -2.76 1.15 12.21
CA THR A 52 -1.30 1.06 12.32
C THR A 52 -0.67 0.33 11.13
N CYS A 53 -1.36 -0.68 10.60
CA CYS A 53 -0.95 -1.40 9.40
C CYS A 53 -1.53 -0.81 8.12
N GLY A 54 -2.26 0.31 8.14
CA GLY A 54 -2.82 0.95 6.94
C GLY A 54 -3.60 0.00 6.02
N THR A 55 -4.33 -0.95 6.61
CA THR A 55 -5.30 -1.80 5.91
C THR A 55 -6.71 -1.22 5.93
N CYS A 56 -6.89 -0.04 6.54
CA CYS A 56 -8.13 0.73 6.53
C CYS A 56 -8.71 0.90 5.12
N GLY A 57 -9.98 0.50 4.96
CA GLY A 57 -10.67 0.63 3.67
C GLY A 57 -10.00 -0.14 2.54
N CYS A 58 -9.08 -1.05 2.84
CA CYS A 58 -8.38 -1.81 1.83
C CYS A 58 -9.24 -2.98 1.39
N VAL A 59 -9.99 -2.72 0.33
CA VAL A 59 -10.92 -3.65 -0.30
C VAL A 59 -10.54 -3.84 -1.76
N ASP A 60 -11.04 -4.92 -2.33
CA ASP A 60 -11.12 -5.05 -3.78
C ASP A 60 -12.35 -4.25 -4.25
N LEU A 61 -12.14 -3.32 -5.18
CA LEU A 61 -13.18 -2.48 -5.77
C LEU A 61 -14.09 -3.29 -6.71
N ASP A 62 -13.55 -4.36 -7.31
CA ASP A 62 -14.30 -5.34 -8.10
C ASP A 62 -14.08 -6.76 -7.55
N PRO A 63 -14.72 -7.14 -6.43
CA PRO A 63 -14.50 -8.45 -5.82
C PRO A 63 -14.74 -9.63 -6.75
N ALA A 64 -15.71 -9.52 -7.68
CA ALA A 64 -16.04 -10.58 -8.61
C ALA A 64 -14.95 -10.73 -9.69
N GLY A 65 -14.49 -9.62 -10.28
CA GLY A 65 -13.36 -9.63 -11.19
C GLY A 65 -12.08 -10.11 -10.51
N CYS A 66 -11.78 -9.61 -9.30
CA CYS A 66 -10.59 -10.01 -8.57
C CYS A 66 -10.59 -11.50 -8.18
N ALA A 67 -11.77 -12.09 -7.90
CA ALA A 67 -11.89 -13.53 -7.63
C ALA A 67 -11.73 -14.40 -8.89
N ALA A 68 -11.96 -13.86 -10.08
CA ALA A 68 -11.72 -14.54 -11.36
C ALA A 68 -10.25 -14.53 -11.78
N HIS A 69 -9.43 -13.70 -11.14
CA HIS A 69 -8.00 -13.55 -11.39
C HIS A 69 -7.15 -14.15 -10.28
N SER A 70 -5.90 -14.47 -10.61
CA SER A 70 -4.96 -14.98 -9.61
C SER A 70 -3.97 -13.90 -9.19
N LYS A 71 -3.24 -14.13 -8.09
CA LYS A 71 -2.18 -13.21 -7.63
C LYS A 71 -1.09 -12.96 -8.67
N THR A 72 -0.87 -13.87 -9.62
CA THR A 72 0.13 -13.65 -10.69
C THR A 72 -0.28 -12.54 -11.65
N ASP A 73 -1.57 -12.28 -11.77
CA ASP A 73 -2.09 -11.23 -12.66
C ASP A 73 -1.81 -9.83 -12.09
N CYS A 74 -1.47 -9.74 -10.81
CA CYS A 74 -1.06 -8.50 -10.16
C CYS A 74 0.29 -7.97 -10.63
N THR A 75 1.12 -8.82 -11.22
CA THR A 75 2.46 -8.46 -11.72
C THR A 75 2.62 -8.70 -13.22
N ASN A 76 1.69 -9.41 -13.85
CA ASN A 76 1.68 -9.63 -15.29
C ASN A 76 1.46 -8.32 -16.08
N SER A 77 2.21 -8.13 -17.16
CA SER A 77 2.18 -6.89 -17.98
C SER A 77 0.81 -6.53 -18.58
N ILE A 78 -0.10 -7.50 -18.74
CA ILE A 78 -1.44 -7.28 -19.29
C ILE A 78 -2.40 -6.79 -18.20
N TRP A 79 -2.38 -7.45 -17.04
CA TRP A 79 -3.41 -7.29 -16.01
C TRP A 79 -2.96 -6.45 -14.81
N ALA A 80 -1.65 -6.27 -14.61
CA ALA A 80 -1.09 -5.63 -13.43
C ALA A 80 -1.72 -4.27 -13.15
N THR A 81 -1.87 -3.40 -14.16
CA THR A 81 -2.48 -2.08 -13.96
C THR A 81 -3.92 -2.18 -13.44
N LEU A 82 -4.73 -3.06 -14.04
CA LEU A 82 -6.13 -3.24 -13.64
C LEU A 82 -6.23 -3.89 -12.26
N MET A 83 -5.44 -4.93 -12.02
CA MET A 83 -5.41 -5.68 -10.77
C MET A 83 -4.88 -4.83 -9.61
N GLN A 84 -3.83 -4.03 -9.80
CA GLN A 84 -3.32 -3.16 -8.74
C GLN A 84 -4.28 -2.02 -8.41
N ALA A 85 -5.04 -1.53 -9.40
CA ALA A 85 -6.04 -0.47 -9.20
C ALA A 85 -7.30 -1.00 -8.48
N ASN A 86 -7.83 -2.14 -8.90
CA ASN A 86 -9.13 -2.64 -8.47
C ASN A 86 -9.05 -3.79 -7.47
N CYS A 87 -7.93 -4.49 -7.39
CA CYS A 87 -7.75 -5.72 -6.62
C CYS A 87 -6.66 -5.59 -5.56
N LYS A 88 -6.60 -4.43 -4.87
CA LYS A 88 -5.54 -4.13 -3.89
C LYS A 88 -5.42 -5.19 -2.79
N LYS A 89 -6.52 -5.76 -2.34
CA LYS A 89 -6.51 -6.82 -1.32
C LYS A 89 -6.03 -8.14 -1.91
N THR A 90 -6.59 -8.54 -3.03
CA THR A 90 -6.17 -9.75 -3.75
C THR A 90 -4.68 -9.71 -4.10
N CYS A 91 -4.18 -8.57 -4.58
CA CYS A 91 -2.78 -8.34 -4.91
C CYS A 91 -1.85 -8.12 -3.71
N GLY A 92 -2.36 -8.20 -2.48
CA GLY A 92 -1.54 -8.00 -1.28
C GLY A 92 -0.93 -6.59 -1.21
N LEU A 93 -1.58 -5.61 -1.81
CA LEU A 93 -1.21 -4.20 -1.72
C LEU A 93 -1.72 -3.55 -0.42
N CYS A 94 -2.63 -4.23 0.27
CA CYS A 94 -3.08 -3.81 1.60
C CYS A 94 -1.97 -3.82 2.63
N GLY A 95 -1.97 -2.74 3.40
CA GLY A 95 -1.10 -2.53 4.53
C GLY A 95 0.35 -2.22 4.19
N ARG A 96 0.56 -1.71 2.99
CA ARG A 96 1.77 -0.99 2.62
C ARG A 96 1.61 0.45 3.12
N VAL A 97 1.68 0.62 4.44
CA VAL A 97 1.60 1.95 5.07
C VAL A 97 2.73 2.78 4.52
N CYS A 98 2.41 3.86 3.81
CA CYS A 98 3.38 4.90 3.61
C CYS A 98 3.31 5.88 4.78
N ASP A 99 4.01 5.52 5.83
CA ASP A 99 4.37 6.43 6.90
C ASP A 99 5.87 6.38 7.16
N ASP A 100 6.30 7.42 7.84
CA ASP A 100 7.61 7.52 8.45
C ASP A 100 7.65 6.61 9.67
N ALA A 101 8.65 5.72 9.70
CA ALA A 101 8.93 4.83 10.82
C ALA A 101 9.40 5.61 12.06
N ASP A 102 9.99 6.79 11.87
CA ASP A 102 10.38 7.72 12.93
C ASP A 102 9.83 9.14 12.64
N PRO A 103 8.54 9.40 12.87
CA PRO A 103 7.93 10.69 12.53
C PRO A 103 8.64 11.89 13.17
N ALA A 104 9.20 11.73 14.38
CA ALA A 104 9.91 12.80 15.07
C ALA A 104 11.25 13.10 14.38
N GLY A 105 12.09 12.08 14.18
CA GLY A 105 13.36 12.25 13.46
C GLY A 105 13.16 12.73 12.02
N CYS A 106 12.14 12.24 11.33
CA CYS A 106 11.81 12.69 9.97
C CYS A 106 11.34 14.14 9.93
N ALA A 107 10.62 14.62 10.95
CA ALA A 107 10.23 16.03 11.07
C ALA A 107 11.43 16.95 11.35
N ASP A 108 12.36 16.51 12.20
CA ASP A 108 13.55 17.29 12.57
C ASP A 108 14.55 17.43 11.39
N HIS A 109 14.71 16.37 10.59
CA HIS A 109 15.65 16.36 9.46
C HIS A 109 15.03 16.84 8.15
N GLY A 110 13.74 16.58 7.92
CA GLY A 110 12.98 17.04 6.77
C GLY A 110 13.45 16.49 5.41
N VAL A 111 12.75 16.89 4.36
CA VAL A 111 12.94 16.37 2.98
C VAL A 111 14.34 16.62 2.42
N THR A 112 15.05 17.65 2.88
CA THR A 112 16.39 18.00 2.38
C THR A 112 17.42 16.90 2.63
N GLN A 113 17.24 16.13 3.71
CA GLN A 113 18.16 15.06 4.08
C GLN A 113 17.95 13.78 3.26
N CYS A 114 16.85 13.69 2.49
CA CYS A 114 16.56 12.51 1.67
C CYS A 114 17.57 12.30 0.53
N ASN A 115 18.27 13.35 0.09
CA ASN A 115 19.29 13.27 -0.96
C ASN A 115 20.73 13.44 -0.42
N ASP A 116 20.88 13.55 0.90
CA ASP A 116 22.21 13.64 1.51
C ASP A 116 22.98 12.31 1.30
N PRO A 117 24.26 12.33 0.92
CA PRO A 117 25.02 11.10 0.69
C PRO A 117 25.19 10.22 1.93
N MET A 118 25.19 10.81 3.11
CA MET A 118 25.40 10.13 4.39
C MET A 118 24.06 9.76 5.04
N TRP A 119 23.10 10.69 5.08
CA TRP A 119 21.81 10.52 5.75
C TRP A 119 20.69 10.06 4.83
N GLY A 120 20.81 10.30 3.52
CA GLY A 120 19.80 9.95 2.52
C GLY A 120 19.37 8.49 2.54
N PRO A 121 20.29 7.49 2.64
CA PRO A 121 19.89 6.09 2.78
C PRO A 121 19.01 5.83 4.01
N LEU A 122 19.36 6.44 5.14
CA LEU A 122 18.64 6.31 6.41
C LEU A 122 17.28 7.01 6.35
N MET A 123 17.24 8.21 5.79
CA MET A 123 16.01 8.96 5.50
C MET A 123 15.09 8.20 4.55
N LYS A 124 15.61 7.60 3.47
CA LYS A 124 14.77 6.80 2.55
C LYS A 124 14.29 5.50 3.20
N GLN A 125 15.03 4.95 4.16
CA GLN A 125 14.61 3.76 4.89
C GLN A 125 13.50 4.07 5.91
N HIS A 126 13.65 5.13 6.69
CA HIS A 126 12.79 5.42 7.84
C HIS A 126 11.79 6.55 7.61
N CYS A 127 12.03 7.42 6.63
CA CYS A 127 11.26 8.63 6.36
C CYS A 127 10.63 8.61 4.97
N ARG A 128 10.07 7.46 4.57
CA ARG A 128 9.54 7.24 3.21
C ARG A 128 8.48 8.26 2.81
N LYS A 129 7.64 8.68 3.74
CA LYS A 129 6.58 9.67 3.51
C LYS A 129 7.18 11.06 3.41
N THR A 130 8.05 11.43 4.35
CA THR A 130 8.78 12.71 4.32
C THR A 130 9.63 12.86 3.06
N CYS A 131 10.27 11.77 2.60
CA CYS A 131 11.05 11.74 1.37
C CYS A 131 10.21 11.59 0.09
N GLY A 132 8.89 11.50 0.20
CA GLY A 132 7.99 11.38 -0.95
C GLY A 132 8.16 10.07 -1.74
N ILE A 133 8.81 9.06 -1.17
CA ILE A 133 9.06 7.76 -1.81
C ILE A 133 8.02 6.71 -1.40
N CYS A 134 6.83 7.17 -1.03
CA CYS A 134 5.65 6.32 -0.87
C CYS A 134 5.41 5.49 -2.12
N GLY A 135 5.35 4.17 -1.98
CA GLY A 135 5.21 3.27 -3.13
C GLY A 135 6.53 2.93 -3.83
N CYS A 136 7.67 3.28 -3.24
CA CYS A 136 8.98 2.80 -3.65
C CYS A 136 9.21 1.36 -3.19
N ILE A 137 8.59 0.43 -3.88
CA ILE A 137 8.58 -0.97 -3.55
C ILE A 137 8.66 -1.82 -4.80
N ASP A 138 9.11 -3.04 -4.58
CA ASP A 138 8.95 -4.12 -5.53
C ASP A 138 7.63 -4.82 -5.23
N LEU A 139 6.72 -4.77 -6.19
CA LEU A 139 5.42 -5.45 -6.19
C LEU A 139 5.60 -6.95 -6.37
N ASP A 140 6.67 -7.37 -7.05
CA ASP A 140 7.11 -8.75 -7.18
C ASP A 140 8.51 -8.97 -6.55
N PRO A 141 8.66 -9.00 -5.21
CA PRO A 141 9.98 -9.11 -4.59
C PRO A 141 10.80 -10.32 -5.05
N VAL A 142 10.13 -11.43 -5.42
CA VAL A 142 10.81 -12.64 -5.89
C VAL A 142 11.32 -12.45 -7.32
N GLY A 143 10.45 -11.97 -8.22
CA GLY A 143 10.87 -11.63 -9.59
C GLY A 143 11.92 -10.53 -9.61
N CYS A 144 11.72 -9.47 -8.87
CA CYS A 144 12.63 -8.33 -8.80
C CYS A 144 13.99 -8.68 -8.17
N ALA A 145 14.07 -9.71 -7.29
CA ALA A 145 15.34 -10.21 -6.76
C ALA A 145 16.11 -11.10 -7.75
N ALA A 146 15.42 -11.67 -8.75
CA ALA A 146 16.06 -12.44 -9.82
C ALA A 146 16.69 -11.53 -10.90
N HIS A 147 16.40 -10.22 -10.87
CA HIS A 147 16.85 -9.23 -11.85
C HIS A 147 17.70 -8.13 -11.21
N GLY A 148 18.65 -7.62 -11.98
CA GLY A 148 19.49 -6.49 -11.57
C GLY A 148 18.98 -5.15 -12.09
N LYS A 149 19.51 -4.04 -11.56
CA LYS A 149 19.20 -2.68 -12.05
C LYS A 149 19.44 -2.51 -13.56
N ALA A 150 20.40 -3.25 -14.13
CA ALA A 150 20.70 -3.21 -15.56
C ALA A 150 19.53 -3.73 -16.43
N ASP A 151 18.76 -4.69 -15.92
CA ASP A 151 17.64 -5.29 -16.64
C ASP A 151 16.45 -4.33 -16.75
N CYS A 152 16.41 -3.28 -15.92
CA CYS A 152 15.36 -2.27 -15.95
C CYS A 152 15.36 -1.41 -17.22
N THR A 153 16.49 -1.37 -17.94
CA THR A 153 16.60 -0.71 -19.25
C THR A 153 16.59 -1.69 -20.42
N ASP A 154 16.47 -3.00 -20.14
CA ASP A 154 16.41 -4.03 -21.18
C ASP A 154 15.09 -3.96 -21.95
N ALA A 155 15.12 -4.25 -23.25
CA ALA A 155 13.92 -4.19 -24.08
C ALA A 155 12.91 -5.31 -23.77
N THR A 156 13.38 -6.43 -23.22
CA THR A 156 12.56 -7.60 -22.90
C THR A 156 11.95 -7.46 -21.50
N TRP A 157 12.79 -7.14 -20.51
CA TRP A 157 12.39 -7.13 -19.10
C TRP A 157 12.07 -5.74 -18.55
N GLY A 158 12.63 -4.69 -19.14
CA GLY A 158 12.52 -3.30 -18.67
C GLY A 158 11.08 -2.87 -18.40
N PRO A 159 10.12 -3.03 -19.32
CA PRO A 159 8.73 -2.65 -19.08
C PRO A 159 8.08 -3.38 -17.89
N LEU A 160 8.42 -4.65 -17.68
CA LEU A 160 7.90 -5.44 -16.56
C LEU A 160 8.51 -4.99 -15.23
N LEU A 161 9.82 -4.76 -15.22
CA LEU A 161 10.57 -4.34 -14.04
C LEU A 161 10.26 -2.88 -13.67
N GLU A 162 10.02 -2.00 -14.63
CA GLU A 162 9.56 -0.63 -14.36
C GLU A 162 8.18 -0.61 -13.68
N ALA A 163 7.27 -1.49 -14.13
CA ALA A 163 5.94 -1.60 -13.56
C ALA A 163 5.94 -2.23 -12.15
N ASN A 164 6.82 -3.21 -11.91
CA ASN A 164 6.73 -4.07 -10.72
C ASN A 164 7.92 -3.97 -9.76
N CYS A 165 9.02 -3.35 -10.16
CA CYS A 165 10.30 -3.39 -9.45
C CYS A 165 10.88 -1.99 -9.26
N LYS A 166 10.05 -1.01 -8.86
CA LYS A 166 10.45 0.39 -8.75
C LYS A 166 11.69 0.59 -7.89
N LYS A 167 11.82 -0.20 -6.82
CA LYS A 167 12.97 -0.14 -5.92
C LYS A 167 14.21 -0.79 -6.54
N THR A 168 14.10 -2.01 -7.11
CA THR A 168 15.23 -2.64 -7.82
C THR A 168 15.76 -1.76 -8.95
N CYS A 169 14.85 -1.08 -9.67
CA CYS A 169 15.20 -0.21 -10.79
C CYS A 169 15.72 1.16 -10.37
N GLY A 170 15.64 1.53 -9.10
CA GLY A 170 16.03 2.86 -8.62
C GLY A 170 15.18 3.97 -9.25
N LEU A 171 13.93 3.68 -9.58
CA LEU A 171 12.93 4.65 -10.06
C LEU A 171 12.37 5.50 -8.91
N CYS A 172 12.88 5.21 -7.72
CA CYS A 172 12.79 5.82 -6.42
C CYS A 172 14.00 5.28 -5.62
#